data_AF-A0A3D2P8S8-F1
#
_entry.id   AF-A0A3D2P8S8-F1
#
_cell.length_a   1.000
_cell.length_b   1.000
_cell.length_c   1.000
_cell.angle_alpha   90.00
_cell.angle_beta   90.00
_cell.angle_gamma   90.00
#
_symmetry.space_group_name_H-M   'P 1'
#
loop_
_entity.id
_entity.type
_entity.pdbx_description
1 polymer ?
#
loop_
_entity_poly.entity_id
_entity_poly.type
_entity_poly.pdbx_seq_one_letter_code
_entity_poly.pdbx_strand_id
1 'polypeptide(L)' 'MEKGYIHPTINLENPDPECDLDYVPNQARKKEINCALSNSLGFGGHNAVLIVKRWFGSTHHGE' A
#
# COMPACT_ATOMS: atom_id res chain seq x y z
N MET A 1 1.28 6.79 4.53
CA MET A 1 0.11 7.21 5.34
C MET A 1 0.14 8.70 5.65
N GLU A 2 1.22 9.21 6.21
CA GLU A 2 1.40 10.63 6.59
C GLU A 2 0.97 11.65 5.52
N LYS A 3 1.52 11.56 4.30
CA LYS A 3 1.21 12.51 3.21
C LYS A 3 -0.12 12.24 2.49
N GLY A 4 -0.78 11.11 2.73
CA GLY A 4 -2.08 10.77 2.11
C GLY A 4 -2.05 10.58 0.59
N TYR A 5 -0.94 10.09 0.03
CA TYR A 5 -0.83 9.74 -1.39
C TYR A 5 -0.44 8.28 -1.58
N ILE A 6 -1.00 7.67 -2.63
CA ILE A 6 -0.57 6.41 -3.20
C ILE A 6 0.24 6.75 -4.46
N HIS A 7 1.48 6.28 -4.49
CA HIS A 7 2.36 6.47 -5.64
C HIS A 7 1.86 5.68 -6.86
N PRO A 8 2.14 6.13 -8.08
CA PRO A 8 1.74 5.41 -9.26
C PRO A 8 2.64 4.20 -9.51
N THR A 9 2.06 3.18 -10.12
CA THR A 9 2.83 2.21 -10.90
C THR A 9 3.09 2.84 -12.27
N ILE A 10 4.30 3.34 -12.47
CA ILE A 10 4.71 3.98 -13.73
C ILE A 10 4.88 2.96 -14.86
N ASN A 11 4.79 3.41 -16.10
CA ASN A 11 4.99 2.62 -17.33
C ASN A 11 3.93 1.51 -17.55
N LEU A 12 2.77 1.61 -16.90
CA LEU A 12 1.66 0.67 -17.10
C LEU A 12 0.78 1.16 -18.26
N GLU A 13 1.23 0.93 -19.49
CA GLU A 13 0.54 1.36 -20.73
C GLU A 13 -0.31 0.23 -21.35
N ASN A 14 0.15 -1.01 -21.23
CA ASN A 14 -0.49 -2.21 -21.79
C ASN A 14 -0.78 -3.19 -20.64
N PRO A 15 -1.89 -3.01 -19.90
CA PRO A 15 -2.22 -3.89 -18.78
C PRO A 15 -2.54 -5.31 -19.27
N ASP A 16 -2.09 -6.29 -18.50
CA ASP A 16 -2.38 -7.70 -18.75
C ASP A 16 -3.83 -8.03 -18.32
N PRO A 17 -4.64 -8.71 -19.15
CA PRO A 17 -6.00 -9.13 -18.77
C PRO A 17 -6.08 -9.99 -17.50
N GLU A 18 -5.03 -10.74 -17.16
CA GLU A 18 -4.96 -11.54 -15.92
C GLU A 18 -4.63 -10.68 -14.69
N CYS A 19 -4.10 -9.48 -14.90
CA CYS A 19 -3.80 -8.50 -13.87
C CYS A 19 -4.91 -7.44 -13.85
N ASP A 20 -6.04 -7.76 -13.24
CA ASP A 20 -7.29 -6.99 -13.28
C ASP A 20 -7.54 -6.11 -12.03
N LEU A 21 -6.55 -6.01 -11.13
CA LEU A 21 -6.66 -5.18 -9.93
C LEU A 21 -6.39 -3.68 -10.22
N ASP A 22 -6.60 -2.85 -9.21
CA ASP A 22 -6.29 -1.41 -9.27
C ASP A 22 -4.83 -1.13 -8.88
N TYR A 23 -3.96 -1.04 -9.88
CA TYR A 23 -2.52 -0.82 -9.71
C TYR A 23 -2.10 0.66 -9.63
N VAL A 24 -3.05 1.61 -9.64
CA VAL A 24 -2.77 3.06 -9.67
C VAL A 24 -1.81 3.43 -10.85
N PRO A 25 -2.22 3.23 -12.11
CA PRO A 25 -1.35 3.43 -13.26
C PRO A 25 -0.99 4.91 -13.47
N ASN A 26 0.30 5.19 -13.68
CA ASN A 26 0.88 6.42 -14.26
C ASN A 26 0.63 7.76 -13.54
N GLN A 27 -0.40 7.89 -12.70
CA GLN A 27 -0.71 9.11 -11.95
C GLN A 27 -0.94 8.80 -10.47
N ALA A 28 -0.25 9.54 -9.60
CA ALA A 28 -0.42 9.40 -8.16
C ALA A 28 -1.87 9.69 -7.73
N ARG A 29 -2.36 8.95 -6.74
CA ARG A 29 -3.72 9.12 -6.21
C ARG A 29 -3.69 9.65 -4.79
N LYS A 30 -4.36 10.77 -4.53
CA LYS A 30 -4.60 11.22 -3.15
C LYS A 30 -5.65 10.32 -2.51
N LYS A 31 -5.33 9.72 -1.36
CA LYS A 31 -6.24 8.86 -0.59
C LYS A 31 -5.83 8.85 0.87
N GLU A 32 -6.80 8.89 1.77
CA GLU A 32 -6.56 8.61 3.18
C GLU A 32 -6.17 7.13 3.34
N ILE A 33 -5.00 6.88 3.95
CA ILE A 33 -4.47 5.53 4.15
C ILE A 33 -4.25 5.33 5.65
N ASN A 34 -5.03 4.43 6.23
CA ASN A 34 -4.99 4.11 7.67
C ASN A 34 -4.28 2.79 7.96
N CYS A 35 -4.22 1.90 6.98
CA CYS A 35 -3.48 0.65 7.04
C CYS A 35 -2.89 0.36 5.65
N ALA A 36 -1.72 -0.25 5.63
CA ALA A 36 -1.06 -0.70 4.42
C ALA A 36 -0.40 -2.06 4.66
N LEU A 37 -0.26 -2.82 3.59
CA LEU A 37 0.38 -4.13 3.57
C LEU A 37 1.52 -4.09 2.55
N SER A 38 2.68 -4.64 2.94
CA SER A 38 3.88 -4.75 2.10
C SER A 38 4.26 -6.22 1.98
N ASN A 39 4.18 -6.75 0.75
CA ASN A 39 4.57 -8.11 0.42
C ASN A 39 6.01 -8.16 -0.09
N SER A 40 6.78 -9.15 0.35
CA SER A 40 8.11 -9.48 -0.16
C SER A 40 8.16 -10.98 -0.50
N LEU A 41 8.34 -11.30 -1.78
CA LEU A 41 8.37 -12.66 -2.31
C LEU A 41 9.74 -12.92 -2.94
N GLY A 42 10.63 -13.58 -2.20
CA GLY A 42 12.02 -13.81 -2.58
C GLY A 42 12.29 -15.20 -3.15
N PHE A 43 13.42 -15.35 -3.84
CA PHE A 43 13.88 -16.64 -4.34
C PHE A 43 14.06 -17.67 -3.22
N GLY A 44 13.90 -18.95 -3.56
CA GLY A 44 13.90 -20.05 -2.59
C GLY A 44 12.61 -20.17 -1.78
N GLY A 45 11.54 -19.46 -2.16
CA GLY A 45 10.22 -19.55 -1.52
C GLY A 45 10.06 -18.71 -0.25
N HIS A 46 10.93 -17.71 -0.05
CA HIS A 46 10.85 -16.83 1.12
C HIS A 46 9.72 -15.82 0.94
N ASN A 47 8.62 -16.00 1.67
CA ASN A 47 7.48 -15.09 1.66
C ASN A 47 7.36 -14.39 3.00
N ALA A 48 7.38 -13.06 2.99
CA ALA A 48 7.21 -12.23 4.18
C ALA A 48 6.20 -11.11 3.90
N VAL A 49 5.37 -10.81 4.90
CA VAL A 49 4.34 -9.78 4.83
C VAL A 49 4.43 -8.89 6.07
N LEU A 50 4.45 -7.57 5.84
CA LEU A 50 4.37 -6.57 6.90
C LEU A 50 3.06 -5.80 6.77
N ILE A 51 2.38 -5.59 7.91
CA ILE A 51 1.22 -4.72 8.01
C ILE A 51 1.60 -3.51 8.86
N VAL A 52 1.35 -2.32 8.34
CA VAL A 52 1.62 -1.05 9.03
C VAL A 52 0.34 -0.26 9.13
N LYS A 53 -0.01 0.19 10.33
CA LYS A 53 -1.20 0.99 10.61
C LYS A 53 -0.81 2.39 11.06
N ARG A 54 -1.61 3.39 10.68
CA ARG A 54 -1.45 4.75 11.17
C ARG A 54 -1.57 4.74 12.69
N TRP A 55 -0.59 5.33 13.35
CA TRP A 55 -0.66 5.58 14.78
C TRP A 55 -1.59 6.77 15.03
N PHE A 56 -2.64 6.57 15.83
CA PHE A 56 -3.61 7.62 16.17
C PHE A 56 -3.32 8.28 17.53
N GLY A 57 -2.23 7.90 18.20
CA GLY A 57 -2.00 8.26 19.60
C GLY A 57 -2.87 7.43 20.54
N SER A 58 -2.41 7.26 21.77
CA SER A 58 -3.26 6.87 22.89
C SER A 58 -3.79 8.16 23.52
N THR A 59 -5.07 8.47 23.33
CA THR A 59 -5.77 9.24 24.38
C THR A 59 -5.82 8.30 25.58
N HIS A 60 -4.92 8.52 26.54
CA HIS A 60 -5.11 8.01 27.89
C HIS A 60 -6.42 8.64 28.40
N HIS A 61 -7.52 7.92 28.27
CA HIS A 61 -8.62 8.08 29.21
C HIS A 61 -8.11 7.49 30.52
N GLY A 62 -7.46 8.35 31.31
CA GLY A 62 -7.22 8.05 32.71
C GLY A 62 -8.57 7.92 33.40
N GLU A 63 -8.81 6.73 33.93
CA GLU A 63 -9.50 6.56 35.21
C GLU A 63 -8.43 6.19 36.24
#